data_AF-A0A1V6IYP8-F1
#
_entry.id   AF-A0A1V6IYP8-F1
#
_cell.length_a   1.000
_cell.length_b   1.000
_cell.length_c   1.000
_cell.angle_alpha   90.00
_cell.angle_beta   90.00
_cell.angle_gamma   90.00
#
_symmetry.space_group_name_H-M   'P 1'
#
loop_
_entity.id
_entity.type
_entity.pdbx_description
1 polymer ?
#
loop_
_entity_poly.entity_id
_entity_poly.type
_entity_poly.pdbx_seq_one_letter_code
_entity_poly.pdbx_strand_id
1 'polypeptide(L)'
;MKSEGRIKMEAAETAMRAARAADELLGHLARAETADELATVKRQAYDLQGIFPLHAARFAAIVADINERENPRPDPLAGVKADTEFLVKDRKAQKKRRGKAARQTRRDTKDSGLWDPYDTFRAMRARIERGEKRLAAATDVIEASKGKITLKPETLVRYYRAWKKKRKTD
;
A
#
# COMPACT_ATOMS: atom_id res chain seq x y z
N MET A 1 -27.67 -3.50 -52.20
CA MET A 1 -27.13 -4.32 -51.09
C MET A 1 -25.61 -4.58 -51.11
N LYS A 2 -24.87 -4.51 -52.24
CA LYS A 2 -23.42 -4.80 -52.25
C LYS A 2 -22.49 -3.66 -51.80
N SER A 3 -22.99 -2.43 -51.70
CA SER A 3 -22.20 -1.23 -51.32
C SER A 3 -22.04 -1.07 -49.82
N GLU A 4 -23.10 -1.27 -49.05
CA GLU A 4 -23.09 -1.11 -47.58
C GLU A 4 -22.15 -2.10 -46.89
N GLY A 5 -22.04 -3.33 -47.39
CA GLY A 5 -21.11 -4.32 -46.86
C GLY A 5 -19.64 -3.94 -47.05
N ARG A 6 -19.30 -3.27 -48.16
CA ARG A 6 -17.93 -2.81 -48.44
C ARG A 6 -17.56 -1.63 -47.55
N ILE A 7 -18.46 -0.65 -47.42
CA ILE A 7 -18.25 0.52 -46.56
C ILE A 7 -18.05 0.09 -45.10
N LYS A 8 -18.84 -0.89 -44.61
CA LYS A 8 -18.67 -1.43 -43.26
C LYS A 8 -17.35 -2.17 -43.09
N MET A 9 -16.88 -2.88 -44.12
CA MET A 9 -15.60 -3.60 -44.09
C MET A 9 -14.42 -2.63 -44.11
N GLU A 10 -14.44 -1.60 -44.96
CA GLU A 10 -13.42 -0.55 -45.00
C GLU A 10 -13.37 0.25 -43.69
N ALA A 11 -14.53 0.57 -43.10
CA ALA A 11 -14.61 1.21 -41.79
C ALA A 11 -14.04 0.31 -40.68
N ALA A 12 -14.28 -1.00 -40.73
CA ALA A 12 -13.71 -1.95 -39.78
C ALA A 12 -12.19 -2.08 -39.94
N GLU A 13 -11.70 -2.11 -41.18
CA GLU A 13 -10.27 -2.22 -41.47
C GLU A 13 -9.51 -0.96 -41.03
N THR A 14 -10.05 0.23 -41.32
CA THR A 14 -9.49 1.50 -40.84
C THR A 14 -9.48 1.58 -39.32
N ALA A 15 -10.53 1.10 -38.65
CA ALA A 15 -10.57 1.00 -37.19
C ALA A 15 -9.51 0.04 -36.63
N MET A 16 -9.30 -1.12 -37.26
CA MET A 16 -8.26 -2.07 -36.85
C MET A 16 -6.85 -1.51 -37.04
N ARG A 17 -6.61 -0.82 -38.16
CA ARG A 17 -5.32 -0.16 -38.43
C ARG A 17 -5.04 0.94 -37.40
N ALA A 18 -6.04 1.78 -37.12
CA ALA A 18 -5.93 2.83 -36.10
C ALA A 18 -5.70 2.24 -34.70
N ALA A 19 -6.36 1.13 -34.36
CA ALA A 19 -6.17 0.45 -33.08
C ALA A 19 -4.74 -0.09 -32.93
N ARG A 20 -4.22 -0.78 -33.95
CA ARG A 20 -2.83 -1.29 -33.94
C ARG A 20 -1.81 -0.15 -33.80
N ALA A 21 -1.99 0.93 -34.55
CA ALA A 21 -1.10 2.10 -34.44
C ALA A 21 -1.14 2.74 -33.04
N ALA A 22 -2.31 2.77 -32.40
CA ALA A 22 -2.43 3.24 -31.03
C ALA A 22 -1.74 2.30 -30.03
N ASP A 23 -1.88 0.98 -30.19
CA ASP A 23 -1.20 -0.01 -29.34
C ASP A 23 0.33 0.07 -29.46
N GLU A 24 0.85 0.28 -30.68
CA GLU A 24 2.28 0.51 -30.93
C GLU A 24 2.78 1.78 -30.22
N LEU A 25 2.04 2.89 -30.35
CA LEU A 25 2.37 4.13 -29.65
C LEU A 25 2.34 3.98 -28.12
N LEU A 26 1.38 3.22 -27.58
CA LEU A 26 1.35 2.91 -26.15
C LEU A 26 2.58 2.08 -25.72
N GLY A 27 3.03 1.16 -26.57
CA GLY A 27 4.28 0.43 -26.38
C GLY A 27 5.51 1.34 -26.35
N HIS A 28 5.56 2.34 -27.24
CA HIS A 28 6.62 3.35 -27.24
C HIS A 28 6.55 4.26 -26.01
N LEU A 29 5.34 4.71 -25.62
CA LEU A 29 5.10 5.52 -24.42
C LEU A 29 5.53 4.79 -23.13
N ALA A 30 5.34 3.48 -23.07
CA ALA A 30 5.75 2.67 -21.92
C ALA A 30 7.27 2.55 -21.78
N ARG A 31 8.02 2.68 -22.88
CA ARG A 31 9.48 2.59 -22.91
C ARG A 31 10.17 3.95 -22.88
N ALA A 32 9.46 5.03 -23.18
CA ALA A 32 10.00 6.37 -23.19
C ALA A 32 10.33 6.83 -21.75
N GLU A 33 11.60 7.10 -21.50
CA GLU A 33 12.12 7.56 -20.20
C GLU A 33 12.49 9.04 -20.24
N THR A 34 12.80 9.57 -21.43
CA THR A 34 13.28 10.94 -21.62
C THR A 34 12.21 11.87 -22.21
N ALA A 35 12.38 13.18 -21.98
CA ALA A 35 11.48 14.20 -22.53
C ALA A 35 11.49 14.22 -24.07
N ASP A 36 12.64 13.98 -24.69
CA ASP A 36 12.78 13.96 -26.16
C ASP A 36 12.07 12.75 -26.79
N GLU A 37 12.12 11.59 -26.13
CA GLU A 37 11.37 10.40 -26.55
C GLU A 37 9.86 10.64 -26.41
N LEU A 38 9.41 11.25 -25.30
CA LEU A 38 8.01 11.62 -25.12
C LEU A 38 7.54 12.62 -26.18
N ALA A 39 8.35 13.63 -26.51
CA ALA A 39 8.06 14.59 -27.58
C ALA A 39 7.94 13.91 -28.95
N THR A 40 8.76 12.90 -29.21
CA THR A 40 8.71 12.10 -30.45
C THR A 40 7.42 11.30 -30.53
N VAL A 41 7.02 10.60 -29.47
CA VAL A 41 5.76 9.85 -29.40
C VAL A 41 4.56 10.79 -29.54
N LYS A 42 4.61 11.96 -28.90
CA LYS A 42 3.57 13.00 -28.98
C LYS A 42 3.39 13.49 -30.42
N ARG A 43 4.49 13.74 -31.13
CA ARG A 43 4.44 14.14 -32.55
C ARG A 43 3.83 13.06 -33.43
N GLN A 44 4.26 11.80 -33.26
CA GLN A 44 3.69 10.67 -34.00
C GLN A 44 2.19 10.50 -33.74
N ALA A 45 1.74 10.71 -32.49
CA ALA A 45 0.33 10.67 -32.14
C ALA A 45 -0.46 11.80 -32.84
N TYR A 46 0.09 13.01 -32.98
CA TYR A 46 -0.54 14.08 -33.77
C TYR A 46 -0.61 13.75 -35.26
N ASP A 47 0.46 13.21 -35.84
CA ASP A 47 0.48 12.81 -37.25
C ASP A 47 -0.59 11.74 -37.54
N LEU A 48 -0.76 10.78 -36.61
CA LEU A 48 -1.77 9.72 -36.71
C LEU A 48 -3.22 10.23 -36.54
N GLN A 49 -3.44 11.35 -35.84
CA GLN A 49 -4.75 12.01 -35.82
C GLN A 49 -5.14 12.54 -37.21
N GLY A 50 -4.16 13.05 -37.98
CA GLY A 50 -4.37 13.49 -39.35
C GLY A 50 -4.65 12.32 -40.31
N ILE A 51 -3.98 11.18 -40.10
CA ILE A 51 -4.16 9.97 -40.94
C ILE A 51 -5.49 9.27 -40.63
N PHE A 52 -5.91 9.25 -39.36
CA PHE A 52 -7.13 8.56 -38.91
C PHE A 52 -8.10 9.53 -38.21
N PRO A 53 -8.73 10.47 -38.93
CA PRO A 53 -9.56 11.52 -38.32
C PRO A 53 -10.75 10.98 -37.53
N LEU A 54 -11.39 9.91 -38.01
CA LEU A 54 -12.51 9.24 -37.31
C LEU A 54 -12.11 8.56 -35.99
N HIS A 55 -10.80 8.34 -35.79
CA HIS A 55 -10.24 7.71 -34.60
C HIS A 55 -9.24 8.62 -33.86
N ALA A 56 -9.22 9.92 -34.19
CA ALA A 56 -8.32 10.90 -33.60
C ALA A 56 -8.38 10.92 -32.06
N ALA A 57 -9.56 10.66 -31.49
CA ALA A 57 -9.76 10.56 -30.05
C ALA A 57 -8.83 9.55 -29.36
N ARG A 58 -8.48 8.43 -30.02
CA ARG A 58 -7.57 7.42 -29.46
C ARG A 58 -6.16 7.99 -29.27
N PHE A 59 -5.66 8.70 -30.28
CA PHE A 59 -4.34 9.32 -30.24
C PHE A 59 -4.33 10.58 -29.36
N ALA A 60 -5.46 11.31 -29.28
CA ALA A 60 -5.59 12.45 -28.38
C ALA A 60 -5.50 12.04 -26.90
N ALA A 61 -6.01 10.85 -26.54
CA ALA A 61 -5.84 10.30 -25.20
C ALA A 61 -4.36 10.05 -24.88
N ILE A 62 -3.60 9.48 -25.81
CA ILE A 62 -2.15 9.26 -25.66
C ILE A 62 -1.41 10.60 -25.46
N VAL A 63 -1.77 11.63 -26.23
CA VAL A 63 -1.21 12.97 -26.06
C VAL A 63 -1.55 13.57 -24.69
N ALA A 64 -2.77 13.33 -24.18
CA ALA A 64 -3.16 13.76 -22.85
C ALA A 64 -2.31 13.08 -21.75
N ASP A 65 -2.09 11.77 -21.85
CA ASP A 65 -1.23 11.03 -20.93
C ASP A 65 0.21 11.56 -20.93
N ILE A 66 0.76 11.90 -22.11
CA ILE A 66 2.08 12.51 -22.21
C ILE A 66 2.11 13.89 -21.53
N ASN A 67 1.08 14.71 -21.75
CA ASN A 67 0.99 16.03 -21.12
C ASN A 67 0.89 15.92 -19.58
N GLU A 68 0.20 14.91 -19.04
CA GLU A 68 0.15 14.66 -17.60
C GLU A 68 1.51 14.22 -17.03
N ARG A 69 2.32 13.48 -17.81
CA ARG A 69 3.69 13.13 -17.41
C ARG A 69 4.64 14.33 -17.47
N GLU A 70 4.54 15.16 -18.51
CA GLU A 70 5.37 16.36 -18.68
C GLU A 70 5.01 17.45 -17.65
N ASN A 71 3.71 17.63 -17.40
CA ASN A 71 3.17 18.67 -16.53
C ASN A 71 2.11 18.06 -15.61
N PRO A 72 2.51 17.38 -14.52
CA PRO A 72 1.56 16.83 -13.57
C PRO A 72 0.72 17.98 -13.03
N ARG A 73 -0.61 17.87 -13.20
CA ARG A 73 -1.53 18.88 -12.67
C ARG A 73 -1.29 19.03 -11.17
N PRO A 74 -1.23 20.26 -10.63
CA PRO A 74 -1.12 20.45 -9.20
C PRO A 74 -2.30 19.75 -8.52
N ASP A 75 -2.00 18.84 -7.58
CA ASP A 75 -3.01 18.12 -6.83
C ASP A 75 -3.89 19.15 -6.10
N PRO A 76 -5.20 19.25 -6.42
CA PRO A 76 -6.09 20.24 -5.82
C PRO A 76 -6.24 20.04 -4.31
N LEU A 77 -5.85 18.87 -3.77
CA LEU A 77 -5.86 18.55 -2.35
C LEU A 77 -4.47 18.65 -1.71
N ALA A 78 -3.45 19.14 -2.40
CA ALA A 78 -2.09 19.27 -1.84
C ALA A 78 -2.09 20.11 -0.55
N GLY A 79 -2.83 21.23 -0.51
CA GLY A 79 -2.99 22.05 0.69
C GLY A 79 -3.68 21.31 1.84
N VAL A 80 -4.75 20.56 1.54
CA VAL A 80 -5.50 19.78 2.53
C VAL A 80 -4.65 18.63 3.11
N LYS A 81 -3.80 18.01 2.29
CA LYS A 81 -2.85 16.97 2.75
C LYS A 81 -1.80 17.55 3.70
N ALA A 82 -1.27 18.74 3.42
CA ALA A 82 -0.36 19.43 4.33
C ALA A 82 -1.04 19.79 5.68
N ASP A 83 -2.29 20.27 5.63
CA ASP A 83 -3.06 20.63 6.83
C ASP A 83 -3.43 19.41 7.68
N THR A 84 -3.78 18.29 7.04
CA THR A 84 -4.09 17.05 7.76
C THR A 84 -2.86 16.40 8.39
N GLU A 85 -1.67 16.54 7.80
CA GLU A 85 -0.43 16.12 8.46
C GLU A 85 -0.13 16.91 9.74
N PHE A 86 -0.40 18.22 9.74
CA PHE A 86 -0.28 19.05 10.93
C PHE A 86 -1.23 18.57 12.04
N LEU A 87 -2.50 18.28 11.70
CA LEU A 87 -3.48 17.73 12.64
C LEU A 87 -3.08 16.36 13.20
N VAL A 88 -2.47 15.48 12.39
CA VAL A 88 -1.99 14.17 12.85
C VAL A 88 -0.78 14.31 13.78
N LYS A 89 0.15 15.24 13.49
CA LYS A 89 1.29 15.54 14.36
C LYS A 89 0.82 16.11 15.70
N ASP A 90 -0.14 17.03 15.68
CA ASP A 90 -0.70 17.63 16.89
C ASP A 90 -1.50 16.61 17.73
N ARG A 91 -2.30 15.75 17.09
CA ARG A 91 -3.00 14.65 17.78
C ARG A 91 -2.03 13.67 18.46
N LYS A 92 -0.91 13.32 17.81
CA LYS A 92 0.14 12.48 18.40
C LYS A 92 0.80 13.19 19.60
N ALA A 93 1.05 14.49 19.50
CA ALA A 93 1.59 15.29 20.59
C ALA A 93 0.62 15.38 21.78
N GLN A 94 -0.67 15.63 21.53
CA GLN A 94 -1.71 15.70 22.54
C GLN A 94 -1.89 14.36 23.27
N LYS A 95 -1.87 13.23 22.54
CA LYS A 95 -1.93 11.88 23.13
C LYS A 95 -0.73 11.61 24.05
N LYS A 96 0.48 12.04 23.67
CA LYS A 96 1.68 11.94 24.53
C LYS A 96 1.54 12.79 25.81
N ARG A 97 1.03 14.02 25.70
CA ARG A 97 0.79 14.90 26.87
C ARG A 97 -0.23 14.29 27.83
N ARG A 98 -1.38 13.81 27.33
CA ARG A 98 -2.38 13.09 28.13
C ARG A 98 -1.82 11.85 28.80
N GLY A 99 -1.01 11.07 28.09
CA GLY A 99 -0.34 9.89 28.65
C GLY A 99 0.66 10.21 29.77
N LYS A 100 1.39 11.35 29.68
CA LYS A 100 2.25 11.83 30.77
C LYS A 100 1.42 12.25 32.00
N ALA A 101 0.36 13.02 31.79
CA ALA A 101 -0.54 13.42 32.87
C ALA A 101 -1.15 12.20 33.59
N ALA A 102 -1.64 11.20 32.84
CA ALA A 102 -2.19 9.98 33.43
C ALA A 102 -1.16 9.12 34.19
N ARG A 103 0.12 9.18 33.82
CA ARG A 103 1.21 8.50 34.56
C ARG A 103 1.55 9.24 35.84
N GLN A 104 1.47 10.57 35.82
CA GLN A 104 1.69 11.40 37.01
C GLN A 104 0.58 11.17 38.03
N THR A 105 -0.68 11.29 37.61
CA THR A 105 -1.82 11.07 38.51
C THR A 105 -1.83 9.67 39.13
N ARG A 106 -1.40 8.64 38.39
CA ARG A 106 -1.22 7.27 38.91
C ARG A 106 -0.08 7.12 39.92
N ARG A 107 1.00 7.91 39.81
CA ARG A 107 2.05 7.93 40.84
C ARG A 107 1.54 8.65 42.07
N ASP A 108 0.91 9.81 41.88
CA ASP A 108 0.40 10.61 42.98
C ASP A 108 -0.65 9.84 43.80
N THR A 109 -1.55 9.08 43.15
CA THR A 109 -2.51 8.19 43.83
C THR A 109 -1.88 6.97 44.50
N LYS A 110 -0.72 6.50 44.00
CA LYS A 110 0.04 5.43 44.65
C LYS A 110 0.74 5.92 45.90
N ASP A 111 1.38 7.09 45.80
CA ASP A 111 2.17 7.69 46.86
C ASP A 111 1.26 8.23 47.97
N SER A 112 0.01 8.61 47.65
CA SER A 112 -0.99 9.02 48.63
C SER A 112 -1.65 7.86 49.39
N GLY A 113 -1.27 6.60 49.13
CA GLY A 113 -1.90 5.42 49.74
C GLY A 113 -3.35 5.17 49.30
N LEU A 114 -3.88 5.99 48.38
CA LEU A 114 -5.22 5.87 47.79
C LEU A 114 -5.18 4.92 46.58
N TRP A 115 -4.40 3.85 46.69
CA TRP A 115 -4.16 2.89 45.64
C TRP A 115 -5.37 1.96 45.52
N ASP A 116 -6.11 2.06 44.42
CA ASP A 116 -7.30 1.26 44.15
C ASP A 116 -6.96 -0.25 44.09
N PRO A 117 -7.47 -1.09 45.03
CA PRO A 117 -7.28 -2.53 45.01
C PRO A 117 -7.79 -3.21 43.73
N TYR A 118 -8.69 -2.56 42.98
CA TYR A 118 -9.20 -3.08 41.72
C TYR A 118 -8.21 -2.91 40.56
N ASP A 119 -7.22 -2.02 40.65
CA ASP A 119 -6.27 -1.78 39.56
C ASP A 119 -5.24 -2.94 39.46
N THR A 120 -4.86 -3.55 40.59
CA THR A 120 -4.04 -4.77 40.61
C THR A 120 -4.83 -5.97 40.10
N PHE A 121 -6.10 -6.09 40.46
CA PHE A 121 -6.98 -7.15 39.97
C PHE A 121 -7.19 -7.05 38.46
N ARG A 122 -7.40 -5.83 37.95
CA ARG A 122 -7.54 -5.55 36.51
C ARG A 122 -6.24 -5.80 35.75
N ALA A 123 -5.08 -5.46 36.33
CA ALA A 123 -3.78 -5.74 35.75
C ALA A 123 -3.46 -7.25 35.73
N MET A 124 -3.84 -7.99 36.77
CA MET A 124 -3.69 -9.45 36.86
C MET A 124 -4.59 -10.15 35.82
N ARG A 125 -5.86 -9.74 35.72
CA ARG A 125 -6.79 -10.24 34.68
C ARG A 125 -6.27 -9.99 33.27
N ALA A 126 -5.80 -8.77 32.98
CA ALA A 126 -5.22 -8.43 31.69
C ALA A 126 -3.90 -9.16 31.38
N ARG A 127 -3.20 -9.67 32.40
CA ARG A 127 -1.99 -10.50 32.24
C ARG A 127 -2.34 -11.96 31.98
N ILE A 128 -3.39 -12.47 32.62
CA ILE A 128 -3.98 -13.79 32.37
C ILE A 128 -4.53 -13.86 30.94
N GLU A 129 -5.38 -12.91 30.54
CA GLU A 129 -5.95 -12.86 29.17
C GLU A 129 -4.86 -12.75 28.09
N ARG A 130 -3.78 -12.00 28.34
CA ARG A 130 -2.62 -11.94 27.43
C ARG A 130 -1.84 -13.25 27.41
N GLY A 131 -1.80 -13.98 28.51
CA GLY A 131 -1.21 -15.32 28.59
C GLY A 131 -2.02 -16.34 27.79
N GLU A 132 -3.34 -16.33 27.94
CA GLU A 132 -4.27 -17.19 27.19
C GLU A 132 -4.19 -16.93 25.68
N LYS A 133 -4.15 -15.67 25.25
CA LYS A 133 -3.97 -15.32 23.83
C LYS A 133 -2.63 -15.79 23.27
N ARG A 134 -1.56 -15.77 24.08
CA ARG A 134 -0.24 -16.29 23.68
C ARG A 134 -0.22 -17.82 23.59
N LEU A 135 -0.94 -18.50 24.48
CA LEU A 135 -1.12 -19.96 24.43
C LEU A 135 -1.92 -20.37 23.20
N ALA A 136 -3.03 -19.68 22.89
CA ALA A 136 -3.82 -19.90 21.68
C ALA A 136 -2.99 -19.71 20.39
N ALA A 137 -2.22 -18.61 20.30
CA ALA A 137 -1.32 -18.39 19.18
C ALA A 137 -0.21 -19.46 19.08
N ALA A 138 0.29 -19.98 20.21
CA ALA A 138 1.27 -21.06 20.21
C ALA A 138 0.66 -22.40 19.77
N THR A 139 -0.59 -22.71 20.18
CA THR A 139 -1.31 -23.89 19.71
C THR A 139 -1.63 -23.81 18.23
N ASP A 140 -2.03 -22.65 17.71
CA ASP A 140 -2.29 -22.45 16.28
C ASP A 140 -1.01 -22.64 15.44
N VAL A 141 0.13 -22.13 15.92
CA VAL A 141 1.43 -22.36 15.28
C VAL A 141 1.82 -23.83 15.32
N ILE A 142 1.60 -24.53 16.44
CA ILE A 142 1.87 -25.96 16.57
C ILE A 142 0.96 -26.77 15.63
N GLU A 143 -0.33 -26.47 15.54
CA GLU A 143 -1.25 -27.15 14.63
C GLU A 143 -0.94 -26.88 13.16
N ALA A 144 -0.60 -25.64 12.80
CA ALA A 144 -0.14 -25.29 11.47
C ALA A 144 1.17 -25.98 11.08
N SER A 145 1.99 -26.37 12.06
CA SER A 145 3.28 -27.05 11.83
C SER A 145 3.23 -28.57 11.94
N LYS A 146 2.10 -29.17 12.38
CA LYS A 146 1.87 -30.63 12.37
C LYS A 146 2.00 -31.26 10.97
N GLY A 147 1.96 -30.47 9.89
CA GLY A 147 2.17 -30.94 8.51
C GLY A 147 3.58 -30.75 7.92
N LYS A 148 4.52 -30.06 8.60
CA LYS A 148 5.83 -29.71 8.00
C LYS A 148 7.05 -29.82 8.92
N ILE A 149 6.90 -30.15 10.20
CA ILE A 149 8.04 -30.22 11.12
C ILE A 149 8.28 -31.67 11.60
N THR A 150 9.10 -32.40 10.86
CA THR A 150 9.81 -33.60 11.36
C THR A 150 11.09 -33.18 12.09
N LEU A 151 10.98 -32.32 13.12
CA LEU A 151 12.10 -32.10 14.03
C LEU A 151 12.14 -33.25 15.03
N LYS A 152 13.19 -34.08 14.95
CA LYS A 152 13.42 -35.16 15.91
C LYS A 152 13.39 -34.58 17.34
N PRO A 153 12.78 -35.26 18.32
CA PRO A 153 12.62 -34.75 19.70
C PRO A 153 13.94 -34.26 20.33
N GLU A 154 15.06 -34.88 19.98
CA GLU A 154 16.41 -34.53 20.42
C GLU A 154 16.81 -33.08 20.07
N THR A 155 16.34 -32.58 18.92
CA THR A 155 16.61 -31.23 18.43
C THR A 155 15.89 -30.15 19.25
N LEU A 156 14.66 -30.43 19.69
CA LEU A 156 13.88 -29.54 20.57
C LEU A 156 14.51 -29.43 21.97
N VAL A 157 14.99 -30.54 22.52
CA VAL A 157 15.68 -30.56 23.82
C VAL A 157 16.98 -29.74 23.77
N ARG A 158 17.73 -29.82 22.66
CA ARG A 158 18.93 -29.00 22.44
C ARG A 158 18.62 -27.51 22.39
N TYR A 159 17.56 -27.12 21.67
CA TYR A 159 17.15 -25.72 21.55
C TYR A 159 16.69 -25.15 22.90
N TYR A 160 15.92 -25.91 23.68
CA TYR A 160 15.43 -25.48 24.99
C TYR A 160 16.56 -25.33 26.03
N ARG A 161 17.55 -26.23 26.00
CA ARG A 161 18.75 -26.12 26.85
C ARG A 161 19.60 -24.89 26.49
N ALA A 162 19.79 -24.61 25.20
CA ALA A 162 20.53 -23.44 24.74
C ALA A 162 19.85 -22.12 25.14
N TRP A 163 18.52 -22.06 25.04
CA TRP A 163 17.74 -20.89 25.42
C TRP A 163 17.80 -20.61 26.94
N LYS A 164 17.70 -21.64 27.79
CA LYS A 164 17.88 -21.49 29.24
C LYS A 164 19.27 -21.00 29.63
N LYS A 165 20.30 -21.38 28.87
CA LYS A 165 21.69 -20.97 29.14
C LYS A 165 21.90 -19.48 28.84
N LYS A 166 21.32 -18.98 27.75
CA LYS A 166 21.39 -17.57 27.35
C LYS A 166 20.70 -16.62 28.35
N ARG A 167 19.61 -17.05 28.97
CA ARG A 167 18.85 -16.26 29.96
C ARG A 167 19.51 -16.11 31.34
N LYS A 168 20.62 -16.80 31.60
CA LYS A 168 21.34 -16.71 32.89
C LYS A 168 22.56 -15.79 32.83
N THR A 169 22.87 -15.24 31.65
CA THR A 169 24.10 -14.48 31.38
C THR A 169 23.85 -13.02 31.00
N ASP A 170 22.58 -12.60 30.97
CA ASP A 170 22.14 -11.20 30.87
C ASP A 170 21.34 -10.85 32.13
#